data_AF-A0A831R5M1-F1
#
_entry.id   AF-A0A831R5M1-F1
#
_cell.length_a   1.000
_cell.length_b   1.000
_cell.length_c   1.000
_cell.angle_alpha   90.00
_cell.angle_beta   90.00
_cell.angle_gamma   90.00
#
_symmetry.space_group_name_H-M   'P 1'
#
loop_
_entity.id
_entity.type
_entity.pdbx_description
1 polymer ?
#
loop_
_entity_poly.entity_id
_entity_poly.type
_entity_poly.pdbx_seq_one_letter_code
_entity_poly.pdbx_strand_id
1 'polypeptide(L)'
;MRQLQIFNNKDGVTVVEIMVAVSILTIALGGILALASFSFVSTDLASQNLQASALAKGTIEALRNYRDGIAWDNDDAGNEYDGLGVLSVGVQYYPEISGDAIPRWKFIQGVETTGIFERSVVFENVERDVLDTITESGGVVDLNTKKATVIVSWEERGRTHSVDLVSYFTNWNK
;
A
#
# COMPACT_ATOMS: atom_id res chain seq x y z
N MET A 1 67.62 34.84 -37.19
CA MET A 1 66.56 33.79 -37.17
C MET A 1 66.20 33.50 -35.72
N ARG A 2 64.90 33.30 -35.51
CA ARG A 2 64.11 33.21 -34.27
C ARG A 2 64.76 32.33 -33.17
N GLN A 3 64.98 32.89 -31.98
CA GLN A 3 65.20 32.07 -30.78
C GLN A 3 63.84 31.55 -30.29
N LEU A 4 63.69 30.23 -30.23
CA LEU A 4 62.55 29.55 -29.61
C LEU A 4 62.77 29.57 -28.09
N GLN A 5 62.01 30.40 -27.38
CA GLN A 5 61.88 30.28 -25.94
C GLN A 5 61.07 29.02 -25.64
N ILE A 6 61.74 27.98 -25.13
CA ILE A 6 61.09 26.80 -24.56
C ILE A 6 60.62 27.24 -23.17
N PHE A 7 59.30 27.46 -23.02
CA PHE A 7 58.68 27.66 -21.71
C PHE A 7 58.83 26.36 -20.91
N ASN A 8 59.87 26.30 -20.09
CA ASN A 8 60.09 25.19 -19.18
C ASN A 8 59.22 25.46 -17.95
N ASN A 9 57.97 24.99 -17.97
CA ASN A 9 57.12 25.10 -16.80
C ASN A 9 57.55 24.06 -15.77
N LYS A 10 58.31 24.49 -14.76
CA LYS A 10 58.69 23.68 -13.60
C LYS A 10 57.89 24.13 -12.39
N ASP A 11 56.58 24.07 -12.49
CA ASP A 11 55.71 24.28 -11.35
C ASP A 11 55.65 22.95 -10.58
N GLY A 12 56.39 22.88 -9.47
CA GLY A 12 56.30 21.75 -8.55
C GLY A 12 54.97 21.79 -7.82
N VAL A 13 54.19 20.70 -7.91
CA VAL A 13 52.96 20.55 -7.12
C VAL A 13 53.31 20.53 -5.64
N THR A 14 52.68 21.40 -4.86
CA THR A 14 52.90 21.44 -3.41
C THR A 14 52.10 20.35 -2.70
N VAL A 15 52.65 19.77 -1.62
CA VAL A 15 51.96 18.72 -0.84
C VAL A 15 50.57 19.19 -0.35
N VAL A 16 50.45 20.47 -0.01
CA VAL A 16 49.18 21.08 0.43
C VAL A 16 48.12 21.03 -0.67
N GLU A 17 48.48 21.25 -1.92
CA GLU A 17 47.55 21.21 -3.05
C GLU A 17 47.01 19.80 -3.29
N ILE A 18 47.87 18.77 -3.17
CA ILE A 18 47.45 17.37 -3.24
C ILE A 18 46.49 17.04 -2.10
N MET A 19 46.76 17.53 -0.87
CA MET A 19 45.87 17.30 0.26
C MET A 19 44.49 17.94 0.05
N VAL A 20 44.46 19.18 -0.46
CA VAL A 20 43.20 19.86 -0.78
C VAL A 20 42.45 19.12 -1.89
N ALA A 21 43.14 18.71 -2.95
CA ALA A 21 42.54 17.96 -4.05
C ALA A 21 41.93 16.62 -3.56
N VAL A 22 42.67 15.86 -2.75
CA VAL A 22 42.17 14.62 -2.16
C VAL A 22 40.98 14.87 -1.23
N SER A 23 41.00 15.95 -0.45
CA SER A 23 39.89 16.32 0.43
C SER A 23 38.61 16.66 -0.35
N ILE A 24 38.74 17.38 -1.46
CA ILE A 24 37.60 17.69 -2.33
C ILE A 24 37.07 16.41 -2.98
N LEU A 25 37.96 15.53 -3.45
CA LEU A 25 37.59 14.25 -4.06
C LEU A 25 36.87 13.33 -3.07
N THR A 26 37.32 13.25 -1.82
CA THR A 26 36.66 12.40 -0.80
C THR A 26 35.27 12.92 -0.45
N ILE A 27 35.11 14.24 -0.32
CA ILE A 27 33.79 14.86 -0.10
C ILE A 27 32.86 14.59 -1.29
N ALA A 28 33.34 14.76 -2.51
CA ALA A 28 32.56 14.52 -3.72
C ALA A 28 32.12 13.04 -3.83
N LEU A 29 33.05 12.11 -3.64
CA LEU A 29 32.75 10.67 -3.68
C LEU A 29 31.82 10.25 -2.54
N GLY A 30 32.02 10.79 -1.33
CA GLY A 30 31.14 10.54 -0.19
C GLY A 30 29.71 11.00 -0.45
N GLY A 31 29.53 12.18 -1.06
CA GLY A 31 28.22 12.70 -1.46
C GLY A 31 27.52 11.78 -2.47
N ILE A 32 28.24 11.31 -3.49
CA ILE A 32 27.68 10.39 -4.50
C ILE A 32 27.23 9.08 -3.88
N LEU A 33 28.05 8.49 -2.99
CA LEU A 33 27.72 7.22 -2.32
C LEU A 33 26.52 7.36 -1.38
N ALA A 34 26.39 8.49 -0.68
CA ALA A 34 25.24 8.78 0.17
C ALA A 34 23.96 8.92 -0.66
N LEU A 35 24.00 9.65 -1.77
CA LEU A 35 22.86 9.79 -2.69
C LEU A 35 22.44 8.45 -3.31
N ALA A 36 23.41 7.65 -3.76
CA ALA A 36 23.13 6.32 -4.31
C ALA A 36 22.44 5.41 -3.28
N SER A 37 22.97 5.41 -2.05
CA SER A 37 22.38 4.66 -0.94
C SER A 37 20.95 5.09 -0.66
N PHE A 38 20.71 6.41 -0.54
CA PHE A 38 19.38 6.98 -0.36
C PHE A 38 18.42 6.61 -1.50
N SER A 39 18.89 6.62 -2.75
CA SER A 39 18.10 6.24 -3.92
C SER A 39 17.64 4.80 -3.85
N PHE A 40 18.49 3.85 -3.43
CA PHE A 40 18.07 2.45 -3.31
C PHE A 40 16.98 2.25 -2.26
N VAL A 41 17.10 2.89 -1.10
CA VAL A 41 16.05 2.85 -0.07
C VAL A 41 14.73 3.39 -0.60
N SER A 42 14.80 4.53 -1.30
CA SER A 42 13.62 5.20 -1.83
C SER A 42 12.93 4.35 -2.90
N THR A 43 13.69 3.70 -3.77
CA THR A 43 13.16 2.79 -4.79
C THR A 43 12.53 1.55 -4.18
N ASP A 44 13.14 0.96 -3.16
CA ASP A 44 12.61 -0.23 -2.50
C ASP A 44 11.28 0.09 -1.80
N LEU A 45 11.23 1.18 -1.02
CA LEU A 45 10.00 1.64 -0.40
C LEU A 45 8.91 1.99 -1.44
N ALA A 46 9.27 2.61 -2.56
CA ALA A 46 8.32 2.88 -3.64
C ALA A 46 7.76 1.59 -4.25
N SER A 47 8.61 0.58 -4.46
CA SER A 47 8.20 -0.75 -4.92
C SER A 47 7.24 -1.42 -3.95
N GLN A 48 7.56 -1.40 -2.65
CA GLN A 48 6.69 -1.95 -1.60
C GLN A 48 5.33 -1.26 -1.56
N ASN A 49 5.30 0.07 -1.66
CA ASN A 49 4.05 0.84 -1.73
C ASN A 49 3.18 0.48 -2.95
N LEU A 50 3.80 0.24 -4.11
CA LEU A 50 3.08 -0.20 -5.31
C LEU A 50 2.48 -1.59 -5.14
N GLN A 51 3.22 -2.52 -4.52
CA GLN A 51 2.74 -3.87 -4.23
C GLN A 51 1.60 -3.86 -3.21
N ALA A 52 1.75 -3.13 -2.10
CA ALA A 52 0.69 -2.96 -1.11
C ALA A 52 -0.58 -2.34 -1.72
N SER A 53 -0.41 -1.31 -2.55
CA SER A 53 -1.53 -0.69 -3.29
C SER A 53 -2.21 -1.67 -4.26
N ALA A 54 -1.44 -2.54 -4.91
CA ALA A 54 -1.99 -3.57 -5.80
C ALA A 54 -2.78 -4.62 -5.02
N LEU A 55 -2.27 -5.08 -3.86
CA LEU A 55 -2.98 -5.99 -2.97
C LEU A 55 -4.28 -5.37 -2.43
N ALA A 56 -4.24 -4.10 -2.03
CA ALA A 56 -5.41 -3.39 -1.55
C ALA A 56 -6.48 -3.26 -2.67
N LYS A 57 -6.08 -2.85 -3.87
CA LYS A 57 -6.96 -2.78 -5.05
C LYS A 57 -7.55 -4.15 -5.41
N GLY A 58 -6.73 -5.20 -5.42
CA GLY A 58 -7.18 -6.57 -5.67
C GLY A 58 -8.24 -7.03 -4.66
N THR A 59 -8.14 -6.58 -3.41
CA THR A 59 -9.14 -6.88 -2.37
C THR A 59 -10.46 -6.15 -2.62
N ILE A 60 -10.42 -4.90 -3.09
CA ILE A 60 -11.63 -4.17 -3.51
C ILE A 60 -12.30 -4.88 -4.69
N GLU A 61 -11.53 -5.39 -5.66
CA GLU A 61 -12.09 -6.16 -6.78
C GLU A 61 -12.66 -7.52 -6.31
N ALA A 62 -11.98 -8.20 -5.38
CA ALA A 62 -12.52 -9.41 -4.75
C ALA A 62 -13.84 -9.13 -4.01
N LEU A 63 -13.94 -8.00 -3.30
CA LEU A 63 -15.19 -7.55 -2.65
C LEU A 63 -16.31 -7.29 -3.65
N ARG A 64 -16.01 -6.65 -4.79
CA ARG A 64 -17.00 -6.45 -5.86
C ARG A 64 -17.52 -7.79 -6.36
N ASN A 65 -16.62 -8.73 -6.65
CA ASN A 65 -17.02 -10.06 -7.11
C ASN A 65 -17.81 -10.83 -6.05
N TYR A 66 -17.39 -10.78 -4.79
CA TYR A 66 -18.08 -11.38 -3.66
C TYR A 66 -19.50 -10.82 -3.49
N ARG A 67 -19.65 -9.49 -3.49
CA ARG A 67 -20.97 -8.81 -3.45
C ARG A 67 -21.89 -9.28 -4.58
N ASP A 68 -21.36 -9.45 -5.78
CA ASP A 68 -22.16 -9.83 -6.95
C ASP A 68 -22.42 -11.34 -7.04
N GLY A 69 -21.60 -12.16 -6.38
CA GLY A 69 -21.68 -13.62 -6.42
C GLY A 69 -22.58 -14.25 -5.36
N ILE A 70 -22.94 -13.52 -4.29
CA ILE A 70 -23.77 -13.99 -3.18
C ILE A 70 -24.86 -12.95 -2.88
N ALA A 71 -26.06 -13.39 -2.52
CA ALA A 71 -27.14 -12.48 -2.18
C ALA A 71 -26.77 -11.64 -0.93
N TRP A 72 -27.10 -10.35 -0.94
CA TRP A 72 -26.66 -9.39 0.08
C TRP A 72 -26.95 -9.84 1.52
N ASP A 73 -28.18 -10.30 1.77
CA ASP A 73 -28.66 -10.74 3.09
C ASP A 73 -28.59 -12.28 3.25
N ASN A 74 -27.73 -12.98 2.51
CA ASN A 74 -27.57 -14.43 2.67
C ASN A 74 -26.83 -14.73 3.97
N ASP A 75 -27.44 -15.52 4.84
CA ASP A 75 -26.86 -16.00 6.09
C ASP A 75 -26.85 -17.53 6.01
N ASP A 76 -25.66 -18.12 5.89
CA ASP A 76 -25.49 -19.56 5.83
C ASP A 76 -25.14 -20.11 7.22
N ALA A 77 -25.68 -21.27 7.57
CA ALA A 77 -25.50 -21.82 8.92
C ALA A 77 -24.02 -22.09 9.29
N GLY A 78 -23.11 -22.16 8.32
CA GLY A 78 -21.68 -22.34 8.52
C GLY A 78 -20.89 -21.03 8.66
N ASN A 79 -21.47 -19.87 8.33
CA ASN A 79 -20.77 -18.60 8.10
C ASN A 79 -19.60 -18.74 7.10
N GLU A 80 -19.74 -19.63 6.11
CA GLU A 80 -18.75 -19.87 5.07
C GLU A 80 -19.01 -19.02 3.81
N TYR A 81 -20.29 -18.77 3.52
CA TYR A 81 -20.79 -18.11 2.31
C TYR A 81 -21.86 -17.07 2.62
N ASP A 82 -21.68 -16.35 3.71
CA ASP A 82 -22.50 -15.20 4.05
C ASP A 82 -22.44 -14.12 2.96
N GLY A 83 -23.47 -13.29 2.90
CA GLY A 83 -23.52 -12.06 2.14
C GLY A 83 -22.95 -10.87 2.91
N LEU A 84 -22.52 -9.84 2.19
CA LEU A 84 -21.93 -8.64 2.78
C LEU A 84 -22.87 -7.91 3.77
N GLY A 85 -24.19 -8.09 3.64
CA GLY A 85 -25.19 -7.51 4.51
C GLY A 85 -25.23 -8.09 5.92
N VAL A 86 -24.80 -9.35 6.09
CA VAL A 86 -24.86 -10.07 7.37
C VAL A 86 -23.51 -10.22 8.07
N LEU A 87 -22.40 -9.95 7.37
CA LEU A 87 -21.08 -9.96 7.97
C LEU A 87 -20.99 -9.04 9.20
N SER A 88 -20.27 -9.50 10.22
CA SER A 88 -20.04 -8.72 11.43
C SER A 88 -19.22 -7.47 11.11
N VAL A 89 -19.67 -6.33 11.62
CA VAL A 89 -18.95 -5.06 11.48
C VAL A 89 -17.88 -4.91 12.56
N GLY A 90 -16.84 -4.12 12.27
CA GLY A 90 -15.77 -3.80 13.24
C GLY A 90 -14.77 -4.93 13.48
N VAL A 91 -14.88 -6.06 12.77
CA VAL A 91 -13.91 -7.16 12.81
C VAL A 91 -13.13 -7.24 11.50
N GLN A 92 -11.91 -7.78 11.57
CA GLN A 92 -11.04 -7.95 10.41
C GLN A 92 -11.39 -9.22 9.65
N TYR A 93 -11.40 -9.11 8.33
CA TYR A 93 -11.50 -10.24 7.40
C TYR A 93 -10.39 -10.18 6.36
N TYR A 94 -10.12 -11.28 5.66
CA TYR A 94 -9.29 -11.30 4.47
C TYR A 94 -9.99 -12.07 3.34
N PRO A 95 -9.73 -11.70 2.06
CA PRO A 95 -10.33 -12.39 0.92
C PRO A 95 -9.65 -13.74 0.69
N GLU A 96 -10.43 -14.80 0.50
CA GLU A 96 -9.96 -16.13 0.13
C GLU A 96 -10.80 -16.66 -1.05
N ILE A 97 -10.17 -17.34 -1.99
CA ILE A 97 -10.89 -18.08 -3.05
C ILE A 97 -11.20 -19.47 -2.52
N SER A 98 -12.48 -19.89 -2.62
CA SER A 98 -12.89 -21.23 -2.20
C SER A 98 -12.26 -22.33 -3.06
N GLY A 99 -12.05 -23.50 -2.45
CA GLY A 99 -11.56 -24.71 -3.13
C GLY A 99 -12.66 -25.53 -3.81
N ASP A 100 -13.84 -24.97 -4.02
CA ASP A 100 -14.99 -25.68 -4.58
C ASP A 100 -14.80 -25.97 -6.08
N ALA A 101 -15.65 -26.84 -6.64
CA ALA A 101 -15.69 -27.10 -8.08
C ALA A 101 -15.90 -25.83 -8.93
N ILE A 102 -16.59 -24.82 -8.39
CA ILE A 102 -16.71 -23.48 -8.97
C ILE A 102 -16.16 -22.50 -7.92
N PRO A 103 -14.93 -22.00 -8.10
CA PRO A 103 -14.30 -21.09 -7.15
C PRO A 103 -15.10 -19.80 -7.02
N ARG A 104 -15.28 -19.36 -5.77
CA ARG A 104 -15.90 -18.06 -5.45
C ARG A 104 -15.11 -17.38 -4.34
N TRP A 105 -15.17 -16.05 -4.29
CA TRP A 105 -14.58 -15.31 -3.18
C TRP A 105 -15.42 -15.50 -1.92
N LYS A 106 -14.73 -15.61 -0.80
CA LYS A 106 -15.28 -15.57 0.56
C LYS A 106 -14.38 -14.71 1.44
N PHE A 107 -14.91 -14.24 2.57
CA PHE A 107 -14.17 -13.40 3.50
C PHE A 107 -14.05 -14.12 4.84
N ILE A 108 -12.82 -14.44 5.22
CA ILE A 108 -12.50 -15.21 6.42
C ILE A 108 -12.05 -14.25 7.51
N GLN A 109 -12.51 -14.44 8.75
CA GLN A 109 -12.10 -13.59 9.87
C GLN A 109 -10.58 -13.71 10.12
N GLY A 110 -9.94 -12.55 10.32
CA GLY A 110 -8.52 -12.44 10.62
C GLY A 110 -7.76 -11.59 9.60
N VAL A 111 -6.47 -11.89 9.50
CA VAL A 111 -5.50 -11.19 8.65
C VAL A 111 -4.78 -12.23 7.80
N GLU A 112 -4.55 -11.91 6.55
CA GLU A 112 -3.73 -12.74 5.66
C GLU A 112 -2.32 -12.15 5.55
N THR A 113 -1.31 -13.01 5.62
CA THR A 113 0.08 -12.62 5.36
C THR A 113 0.50 -13.11 3.98
N THR A 114 0.89 -12.18 3.10
CA THR A 114 1.47 -12.47 1.78
C THR A 114 2.86 -11.83 1.68
N GLY A 115 3.91 -12.65 1.82
CA GLY A 115 5.29 -12.16 1.84
C GLY A 115 5.54 -11.30 3.08
N ILE A 116 5.87 -10.03 2.87
CA ILE A 116 6.08 -9.05 3.96
C ILE A 116 4.80 -8.29 4.33
N PHE A 117 3.70 -8.50 3.59
CA PHE A 117 2.48 -7.73 3.73
C PHE A 117 1.46 -8.50 4.56
N GLU A 118 0.83 -7.80 5.50
CA GLU A 118 -0.37 -8.23 6.20
C GLU A 118 -1.57 -7.46 5.63
N ARG A 119 -2.63 -8.19 5.28
CA ARG A 119 -3.80 -7.68 4.58
C ARG A 119 -5.07 -8.03 5.33
N SER A 120 -5.92 -7.04 5.50
CA SER A 120 -7.28 -7.22 6.02
C SER A 120 -8.26 -6.21 5.43
N VAL A 121 -9.55 -6.47 5.66
CA VAL A 121 -10.65 -5.54 5.43
C VAL A 121 -11.52 -5.48 6.68
N VAL A 122 -11.96 -4.29 7.04
CA VAL A 122 -12.93 -4.06 8.10
C VAL A 122 -14.19 -3.46 7.50
N PHE A 123 -15.35 -3.99 7.89
CA PHE A 123 -16.65 -3.47 7.47
C PHE A 123 -17.27 -2.59 8.54
N GLU A 124 -17.89 -1.51 8.12
CA GLU A 124 -18.63 -0.59 8.97
C GLU A 124 -20.00 -0.32 8.36
N ASN A 125 -20.99 -0.12 9.23
CA ASN A 125 -22.28 0.42 8.81
C ASN A 125 -22.12 1.90 8.47
N VAL A 126 -22.93 2.38 7.53
CA VAL A 126 -23.01 3.80 7.20
C VAL A 126 -24.37 4.34 7.61
N GLU A 127 -24.44 5.62 7.93
CA GLU A 127 -25.70 6.32 8.21
C GLU A 127 -26.05 7.26 7.06
N ARG A 128 -27.35 7.47 6.81
CA ARG A 128 -27.86 8.46 5.87
C ARG A 128 -28.66 9.54 6.57
N ASP A 129 -28.45 10.78 6.16
CA ASP A 129 -29.25 11.92 6.62
C ASP A 129 -30.61 12.00 5.89
N VAL A 130 -31.40 13.03 6.21
CA VAL A 130 -32.72 13.28 5.61
C VAL A 130 -32.66 13.63 4.11
N LEU A 131 -31.47 13.92 3.58
CA LEU A 131 -31.20 14.20 2.17
C LEU A 131 -30.58 12.99 1.46
N ASP A 132 -30.64 11.81 2.08
CA ASP A 132 -30.09 10.55 1.56
C ASP A 132 -28.56 10.56 1.35
N THR A 133 -27.85 11.46 2.05
CA THR A 133 -26.38 11.58 1.99
C THR A 133 -25.73 10.76 3.10
N ILE A 134 -24.64 10.05 2.77
CA ILE A 134 -23.85 9.32 3.78
C ILE A 134 -23.24 10.31 4.77
N THR A 135 -23.55 10.14 6.06
CA THR A 135 -23.05 10.96 7.17
C THR A 135 -22.34 10.09 8.21
N GLU A 136 -21.40 10.70 8.94
CA GLU A 136 -20.66 10.02 10.01
C GLU A 136 -21.47 9.89 11.31
N SER A 137 -22.48 10.73 11.51
CA SER A 137 -23.35 10.68 12.68
C SER A 137 -24.66 11.46 12.47
N GLY A 138 -25.68 11.12 13.26
CA GLY A 138 -26.98 11.80 13.30
C GLY A 138 -27.92 11.39 12.18
N GLY A 139 -27.57 10.34 11.43
CA GLY A 139 -28.41 9.75 10.39
C GLY A 139 -29.14 8.50 10.85
N VAL A 140 -29.76 7.80 9.90
CA VAL A 140 -30.34 6.48 10.07
C VAL A 140 -29.42 5.45 9.41
N VAL A 141 -29.16 4.34 10.10
CA VAL A 141 -28.31 3.26 9.56
C VAL A 141 -28.87 2.74 8.24
N ASP A 142 -28.04 2.75 7.19
CA ASP A 142 -28.34 2.16 5.89
C ASP A 142 -27.89 0.69 5.89
N LEU A 143 -28.85 -0.22 6.05
CA LEU A 143 -28.59 -1.67 6.02
C LEU A 143 -28.18 -2.18 4.64
N ASN A 144 -28.45 -1.41 3.58
CA ASN A 144 -28.13 -1.76 2.20
C ASN A 144 -26.80 -1.18 1.74
N THR A 145 -26.06 -0.45 2.58
CA THR A 145 -24.72 0.02 2.26
C THR A 145 -23.74 -0.34 3.37
N LYS A 146 -22.56 -0.82 2.97
CA LYS A 146 -21.44 -1.09 3.87
C LYS A 146 -20.23 -0.29 3.40
N LYS A 147 -19.53 0.32 4.35
CA LYS A 147 -18.18 0.85 4.12
C LYS A 147 -17.19 -0.28 4.36
N ALA A 148 -16.28 -0.49 3.42
CA ALA A 148 -15.18 -1.41 3.57
C ALA A 148 -13.88 -0.61 3.58
N THR A 149 -13.08 -0.82 4.63
CA THR A 149 -11.75 -0.24 4.76
C THR A 149 -10.73 -1.38 4.63
N VAL A 150 -10.05 -1.44 3.48
CA VAL A 150 -8.98 -2.39 3.22
C VAL A 150 -7.67 -1.80 3.72
N ILE A 151 -6.97 -2.57 4.54
CA ILE A 151 -5.71 -2.19 5.18
C ILE A 151 -4.65 -3.19 4.75
N VAL A 152 -3.57 -2.70 4.13
CA VAL A 152 -2.37 -3.49 3.85
C VAL A 152 -1.21 -2.86 4.60
N SER A 153 -0.53 -3.62 5.44
CA SER A 153 0.58 -3.14 6.27
C SER A 153 1.82 -4.01 6.12
N TRP A 154 3.00 -3.43 6.33
CA TRP A 154 4.27 -4.14 6.32
C TRP A 154 5.31 -3.40 7.17
N GLU A 155 6.36 -4.12 7.57
CA GLU A 155 7.49 -3.56 8.30
C GLU A 155 8.67 -3.30 7.36
N GLU A 156 9.20 -2.08 7.34
CA GLU A 156 10.44 -1.72 6.64
C GLU A 156 11.37 -1.02 7.62
N ARG A 157 12.54 -1.61 7.90
CA ARG A 157 13.57 -1.06 8.80
C ARG A 157 13.05 -0.68 10.20
N GLY A 158 12.17 -1.52 10.75
CA GLY A 158 11.57 -1.33 12.08
C GLY A 158 10.53 -0.21 12.14
N ARG A 159 9.96 0.17 11.00
CA ARG A 159 8.82 1.06 10.90
C ARG A 159 7.68 0.35 10.19
N THR A 160 6.50 0.44 10.78
CA THR A 160 5.26 0.00 10.16
C THR A 160 4.86 1.01 9.08
N HIS A 161 4.62 0.50 7.88
CA HIS A 161 4.02 1.21 6.77
C HIS A 161 2.65 0.60 6.47
N SER A 162 1.75 1.41 5.92
CA SER A 162 0.41 0.95 5.57
C SER A 162 -0.18 1.73 4.40
N VAL A 163 -1.03 1.05 3.63
CA VAL A 163 -1.90 1.59 2.59
C VAL A 163 -3.34 1.24 2.94
N ASP A 164 -4.17 2.26 3.05
CA ASP A 164 -5.60 2.14 3.32
C ASP A 164 -6.42 2.53 2.09
N LEU A 165 -7.38 1.69 1.71
CA LEU A 165 -8.36 2.00 0.67
C LEU A 165 -9.78 1.82 1.22
N VAL A 166 -10.57 2.89 1.09
CA VAL A 166 -11.98 2.89 1.47
C VAL A 166 -12.85 2.78 0.22
N SER A 167 -13.83 1.89 0.26
CA SER A 167 -14.88 1.81 -0.75
C SER A 167 -16.23 1.54 -0.10
N TYR A 168 -17.28 2.02 -0.76
CA TYR A 168 -18.66 1.76 -0.37
C TYR A 168 -19.26 0.71 -1.29
N PHE A 169 -19.96 -0.25 -0.69
CA PHE A 169 -20.67 -1.30 -1.40
C PHE A 169 -22.14 -1.20 -1.04
N THR A 170 -22.99 -1.17 -2.07
CA THR A 170 -24.44 -1.04 -1.92
C THR A 170 -25.14 -2.25 -2.53
N ASN A 171 -26.21 -2.69 -1.89
CA ASN A 171 -27.17 -3.64 -2.43
C ASN A 171 -27.96 -2.99 -3.57
N TRP A 172 -27.64 -3.34 -4.81
CA TRP A 172 -28.21 -2.74 -6.02
C TRP A 172 -29.39 -3.54 -6.58
N ASN A 173 -29.70 -4.71 -5.99
CA ASN A 173 -30.79 -5.59 -6.41
C ASN A 173 -32.13 -5.31 -5.70
N LYS A 174 -32.24 -4.16 -5.00
CA LYS A 174 -33.46 -3.71 -4.34
C LYS A 174 -33.84 -2.31 -4.80
#